data_AF-A0A6B3MGV3-F1
#
_entry.id   AF-A0A6B3MGV3-F1
#
_cell.length_a   1.000
_cell.length_b   1.000
_cell.length_c   1.000
_cell.angle_alpha   90.00
_cell.angle_beta   90.00
_cell.angle_gamma   90.00
#
_symmetry.space_group_name_H-M   'P 1'
#
loop_
_entity.id
_entity.type
_entity.pdbx_description
1 polymer ?
#
loop_
_entity_poly.entity_id
_entity_poly.type
_entity_poly.pdbx_seq_one_letter_code
_entity_poly.pdbx_strand_id
1 'polypeptide(L)' 'MTTAVGRVPTRGWFDLLDDWLKRDRFVFVGWSGILLFPCAYLAIGGWLTGTTFVTSWYTHGLA' A
#
# COMPACT_ATOMS: atom_id res chain seq x y z
N MET A 1 -32.87 21.82 -30.06
CA MET A 1 -31.63 21.85 -29.26
C MET A 1 -31.34 20.43 -28.79
N THR A 2 -30.53 19.73 -29.56
CA THR A 2 -30.13 18.33 -29.35
C THR A 2 -29.06 18.26 -28.28
N THR A 3 -29.39 17.80 -27.08
CA THR A 3 -28.41 17.45 -26.06
C THR A 3 -27.66 16.21 -26.52
N ALA A 4 -26.38 16.38 -26.88
CA ALA A 4 -25.46 15.28 -27.07
C ALA A 4 -25.41 14.48 -25.76
N VAL A 5 -26.01 13.29 -25.76
CA VAL A 5 -25.81 12.30 -24.70
C VAL A 5 -24.34 11.92 -24.75
N GLY A 6 -23.54 12.56 -23.88
CA GLY A 6 -22.15 12.21 -23.67
C GLY A 6 -22.07 10.71 -23.38
N ARG A 7 -21.28 10.01 -24.18
CA ARG A 7 -20.97 8.58 -24.04
C ARG A 7 -20.73 8.27 -22.57
N VAL A 8 -21.59 7.47 -21.95
CA VAL A 8 -21.37 6.99 -20.59
C VAL A 8 -20.03 6.25 -20.62
N PRO A 9 -18.99 6.70 -19.90
CA PRO A 9 -17.73 5.96 -19.88
C PRO A 9 -18.05 4.58 -19.32
N THR A 10 -17.79 3.55 -20.12
CA THR A 10 -17.89 2.16 -19.69
C THR A 10 -16.93 1.99 -18.51
N ARG A 11 -17.47 1.81 -17.29
CA ARG A 11 -16.68 1.59 -16.08
C ARG A 11 -15.71 0.44 -16.33
N GLY A 12 -14.43 0.77 -16.38
CA GLY A 12 -13.36 -0.20 -16.57
C GLY A 12 -13.09 -0.95 -15.27
N TRP A 13 -12.36 -2.06 -15.38
CA TRP A 13 -11.85 -2.76 -14.20
C TRP A 13 -10.97 -1.84 -13.31
N PHE A 14 -10.30 -0.87 -13.94
CA PHE A 14 -9.48 0.13 -13.26
C PHE A 14 -10.33 1.05 -12.37
N ASP A 15 -11.49 1.50 -12.84
CA ASP A 15 -12.41 2.33 -12.05
C ASP A 15 -12.97 1.54 -10.87
N LEU A 16 -13.26 0.25 -11.07
CA LEU A 16 -13.68 -0.66 -9.99
C LEU A 16 -12.57 -0.85 -8.94
N LEU A 17 -11.32 -0.95 -9.37
CA LEU A 17 -10.19 -1.05 -8.46
C LEU A 17 -9.94 0.27 -7.70
N ASP A 18 -10.03 1.42 -8.39
CA ASP A 18 -9.91 2.75 -7.77
C ASP A 18 -10.98 2.96 -6.68
N ASP A 19 -12.25 2.65 -7.01
CA ASP A 19 -13.38 2.71 -6.08
C ASP A 19 -13.17 1.79 -4.86
N TRP A 20 -12.65 0.58 -5.08
CA TRP A 20 -12.36 -0.36 -3.98
C TRP A 20 -11.20 0.12 -3.10
N LEU A 21 -10.18 0.72 -3.71
CA LEU A 21 -8.97 1.14 -3.02
C LEU A 21 -9.22 2.37 -2.14
N LYS A 22 -10.07 3.30 -2.61
CA LYS A 22 -10.46 4.52 -1.92
C LYS A 22 -11.69 4.38 -1.01
N ARG A 23 -12.28 3.18 -0.92
CA ARG A 23 -13.43 2.92 -0.04
C ARG A 23 -13.10 3.32 1.40
N ASP A 24 -14.02 4.05 2.04
CA ASP A 24 -13.97 4.32 3.48
C ASP A 24 -14.07 3.01 4.26
N ARG A 25 -12.97 2.63 4.88
CA ARG A 25 -12.81 1.47 5.77
C ARG A 25 -11.97 1.89 6.96
N PHE A 26 -11.99 1.10 8.03
CA PHE A 26 -11.27 1.40 9.28
C PHE A 26 -9.80 1.80 9.07
N VAL A 27 -9.11 1.12 8.15
CA VAL A 27 -7.77 1.51 7.68
C VAL A 27 -7.86 1.83 6.19
N PHE A 28 -7.80 3.12 5.86
CA PHE A 28 -7.76 3.57 4.47
C PHE A 28 -6.56 2.98 3.73
N VAL A 29 -6.78 2.52 2.49
CA VAL A 29 -5.70 1.97 1.65
C VAL A 29 -5.22 3.01 0.65
N GLY A 30 -6.06 3.38 -0.32
CA GLY A 30 -5.66 4.27 -1.40
C GLY A 30 -4.52 3.71 -2.25
N TRP A 31 -4.16 4.43 -3.32
CA TRP A 31 -3.04 4.02 -4.20
C TRP A 31 -1.69 4.04 -3.49
N SER A 32 -1.52 4.96 -2.54
CA SER A 32 -0.34 5.01 -1.67
C SER A 32 -0.23 3.79 -0.77
N GLY A 33 -1.35 3.22 -0.31
CA GLY A 33 -1.38 2.04 0.55
C GLY A 33 -0.73 0.81 -0.07
N ILE A 34 -0.80 0.66 -1.39
CA ILE A 34 -0.18 -0.47 -2.12
C ILE A 34 1.33 -0.50 -1.87
N LEU A 35 1.98 0.65 -1.80
CA LEU A 35 3.41 0.74 -1.49
C LEU A 35 3.65 0.86 0.02
N LEU A 36 2.83 1.63 0.71
CA LEU A 36 3.02 1.95 2.13
C LEU A 36 2.92 0.71 3.02
N PHE A 37 1.89 -0.12 2.87
CA PHE A 37 1.71 -1.28 3.74
C PHE A 37 2.84 -2.31 3.65
N PRO A 38 3.25 -2.79 2.46
CA PRO A 38 4.35 -3.76 2.41
C PRO A 38 5.67 -3.15 2.86
N CYS A 39 6.00 -1.91 2.48
CA CYS A 39 7.25 -1.27 2.90
C CYS A 39 7.28 -1.03 4.41
N ALA A 40 6.22 -0.48 5.00
CA ALA A 40 6.15 -0.24 6.44
C ALA A 40 6.19 -1.55 7.22
N TYR A 41 5.45 -2.57 6.76
CA TYR A 41 5.43 -3.88 7.40
C TYR A 41 6.81 -4.55 7.39
N LEU A 42 7.51 -4.52 6.25
CA LEU A 42 8.85 -5.10 6.14
C LEU A 42 9.90 -4.31 6.91
N ALA A 43 9.82 -2.98 6.93
CA ALA A 43 10.76 -2.16 7.71
C ALA A 43 10.63 -2.41 9.21
N ILE A 44 9.40 -2.41 9.73
CA ILE A 44 9.14 -2.69 11.15
C ILE A 44 9.47 -4.15 11.46
N GLY A 45 9.04 -5.09 10.62
CA GLY A 45 9.34 -6.51 10.78
C GLY A 45 10.83 -6.80 10.75
N GLY A 46 11.58 -6.14 9.86
CA GLY A 46 13.04 -6.24 9.78
C GLY A 46 13.73 -5.69 11.03
N TRP A 47 13.24 -4.58 11.59
CA TRP A 47 13.77 -4.04 12.85
C TRP A 47 13.48 -4.95 14.05
N LEU A 48 12.24 -5.44 14.19
CA LEU A 48 11.87 -6.38 15.24
C LEU A 48 12.69 -7.68 15.13
N THR A 49 12.82 -8.22 13.92
CA THR A 49 13.62 -9.42 13.67
C THR A 49 15.10 -9.18 13.96
N GLY A 50 15.64 -8.05 13.50
CA GLY A 50 17.02 -7.65 13.70
C GLY A 50 17.38 -7.54 15.18
N THR A 51 16.60 -6.78 15.93
CA THR A 51 16.83 -6.57 17.37
C THR A 51 16.60 -7.82 18.22
N THR A 52 15.73 -8.75 17.78
CA THR A 52 15.43 -9.97 18.55
C THR A 52 16.44 -11.09 18.27
N PHE A 53 16.90 -11.24 17.02
CA PHE A 53 17.62 -12.45 16.60
C PHE A 53 18.96 -12.21 15.90
N VAL A 54 19.26 -10.98 15.46
CA VAL A 54 20.44 -10.71 14.63
C VAL A 54 21.51 -9.99 15.45
N THR A 55 22.71 -10.58 15.51
CA THR A 55 23.88 -9.96 16.16
C THR A 55 24.62 -9.01 15.22
N SER A 56 25.35 -8.06 15.79
CA SER A 56 26.22 -7.14 15.07
C SER A 56 27.72 -7.45 15.22
N TRP A 57 28.05 -8.69 15.63
CA TRP A 57 29.43 -9.12 15.87
C TRP A 57 30.35 -8.99 14.66
N TYR A 58 29.88 -9.39 13.48
CA TYR A 58 30.71 -9.39 12.26
C TYR A 58 30.87 -8.01 11.61
N THR A 59 29.97 -7.07 11.91
CA THR A 59 30.01 -5.72 11.33
C THR A 59 30.62 -4.69 12.28
N HIS A 60 30.37 -4.83 13.58
CA HIS A 60 30.77 -3.84 14.59
C HIS A 60 31.43 -4.45 15.85
N GLY A 61 31.51 -5.78 15.98
CA GLY A 61 32.02 -6.42 17.19
C GLY A 61 31.13 -6.23 18.41
N LEU A 62 29.86 -5.88 18.20
CA LEU A 62 28.86 -5.66 19.25
C LEU A 62 27.94 -6.88 19.33
N ALA A 63 27.55 -7.24 20.55
CA ALA A 63 26.66 -8.37 20.81
C ALA A 63 25.25 -8.07 20.28
#